data_AF-A0AA51G2X3-F1
#
_entry.id   AF-A0AA51G2X3-F1
#
_cell.length_a   1.000
_cell.length_b   1.000
_cell.length_c   1.000
_cell.angle_alpha   90.00
_cell.angle_beta   90.00
_cell.angle_gamma   90.00
#
_symmetry.space_group_name_H-M   'P 1'
#
loop_
_entity.id
_entity.type
_entity.pdbx_description
1 polymer ?
#
loop_
_entity_poly.entity_id
_entity_poly.type
_entity_poly.pdbx_seq_one_letter_code
_entity_poly.pdbx_strand_id
1 'polypeptide(L)'
;KMSFFGFGQTADIEILFDDADKRKVAEVKTDDGKKEKLLLYYDGETVSGRVNVTLRKPGSKLEHQGIKVELIGQIELFYDRGNHHEFISLVKELARPGDLLQHTSYPFEFANVEKPYEVYTGANVRLRYFLRATIVRRLTDVVKEV
;
A
#
# COMPACT_ATOMS: atom_id res chain seq x y z
N LYS A 1 -18.81 13.19 1.29
CA LYS A 1 -18.67 13.48 2.74
C LYS A 1 -17.38 14.29 2.91
N MET A 2 -17.47 15.62 3.05
CA MET A 2 -16.28 16.48 3.18
C MET A 2 -15.84 16.50 4.65
N SER A 3 -14.56 16.18 4.90
CA SER A 3 -13.96 16.23 6.23
C SER A 3 -13.51 17.66 6.56
N PHE A 4 -13.96 18.17 7.71
CA PHE A 4 -13.84 19.58 8.15
C PHE A 4 -12.87 19.72 9.35
N PHE A 5 -11.70 19.06 9.31
CA PHE A 5 -10.66 19.18 10.36
C PHE A 5 -9.24 19.25 9.78
N GLY A 6 -8.93 20.35 9.07
CA GLY A 6 -7.63 20.61 8.42
C GLY A 6 -6.56 21.28 9.28
N PHE A 7 -6.64 21.22 10.61
CA PHE A 7 -5.74 21.95 11.53
C PHE A 7 -4.52 21.14 11.98
N GLY A 8 -3.78 20.56 11.03
CA GLY A 8 -2.53 19.87 11.35
C GLY A 8 -1.63 19.69 10.13
N GLN A 9 -0.37 19.34 10.38
CA GLN A 9 0.52 18.82 9.34
C GLN A 9 0.02 17.45 8.88
N THR A 10 0.15 17.16 7.59
CA THR A 10 -0.09 15.84 7.00
C THR A 10 0.89 15.62 5.84
N ALA A 11 0.90 14.42 5.27
CA ALA A 11 1.70 14.06 4.12
C ALA A 11 0.88 13.35 3.05
N ASP A 12 1.39 13.36 1.83
CA ASP A 12 1.00 12.47 0.75
C ASP A 12 1.99 11.32 0.66
N ILE A 13 1.49 10.13 0.35
CA ILE A 13 2.30 8.91 0.17
C ILE A 13 2.22 8.48 -1.29
N GLU A 14 3.38 8.22 -1.88
CA GLU A 14 3.52 7.60 -3.18
C GLU A 14 4.37 6.33 -3.04
N ILE A 15 3.92 5.25 -3.67
CA ILE A 15 4.64 3.97 -3.72
C ILE A 15 5.10 3.78 -5.16
N LEU A 16 6.42 3.67 -5.35
CA LEU A 16 7.03 3.44 -6.65
C LEU A 16 7.72 2.08 -6.62
N PHE A 17 7.43 1.23 -7.61
CA PHE A 17 8.08 -0.05 -7.79
C PHE A 17 9.38 0.13 -8.57
N ASP A 18 10.41 -0.65 -8.22
CA ASP A 18 11.61 -0.70 -9.04
C ASP A 18 11.31 -1.36 -10.40
N ASP A 19 11.90 -0.83 -11.47
CA ASP A 19 11.72 -1.28 -12.86
C ASP A 19 10.25 -1.38 -13.34
N ALA A 20 9.35 -0.56 -12.77
CA ALA A 20 7.92 -0.56 -13.10
C ALA A 20 7.65 -0.37 -14.61
N ASP A 21 8.49 0.40 -15.30
CA ASP A 21 8.43 0.66 -16.74
C ASP A 21 8.83 -0.54 -17.61
N LYS A 22 9.63 -1.45 -17.06
CA LYS A 22 10.12 -2.65 -17.76
C LYS A 22 9.33 -3.90 -17.41
N ARG A 23 8.60 -3.88 -16.30
CA ARG A 23 7.83 -5.03 -15.81
C ARG A 23 6.59 -5.25 -16.68
N LYS A 24 6.25 -6.53 -16.89
CA LYS A 24 5.04 -6.91 -17.62
C LYS A 24 3.80 -6.43 -16.87
N VAL A 25 2.75 -6.10 -17.61
CA VAL A 25 1.44 -5.75 -17.05
C VAL A 25 0.40 -6.81 -17.42
N ALA A 26 -0.54 -7.06 -16.53
CA ALA A 26 -1.71 -7.89 -16.76
C ALA A 26 -2.97 -7.01 -16.73
N GLU A 27 -3.95 -7.36 -17.56
CA GLU A 27 -5.27 -6.71 -17.54
C GLU A 27 -6.19 -7.49 -16.61
N VAL A 28 -6.67 -6.83 -15.56
CA VAL A 28 -7.55 -7.43 -14.54
C VAL A 28 -8.91 -6.75 -14.61
N LYS A 29 -9.97 -7.56 -14.58
CA LYS A 29 -11.34 -7.05 -14.49
C LYS A 29 -11.64 -6.68 -13.04
N THR A 30 -12.13 -5.47 -12.82
CA THR A 30 -12.57 -4.98 -11.51
C THR A 30 -14.02 -5.37 -11.23
N ASP A 31 -14.45 -5.20 -9.97
CA ASP A 31 -15.80 -5.51 -9.50
C ASP A 31 -16.87 -4.60 -10.12
N ASP A 32 -16.50 -3.37 -10.52
CA ASP A 32 -17.35 -2.47 -11.30
C ASP A 32 -17.36 -2.77 -12.81
N GLY A 33 -16.70 -3.86 -13.22
CA GLY A 33 -16.69 -4.35 -14.61
C GLY A 33 -15.68 -3.66 -15.52
N LYS A 34 -14.91 -2.70 -15.02
CA LYS A 34 -13.81 -2.08 -15.77
C LYS A 34 -12.61 -3.01 -15.86
N LYS A 35 -11.63 -2.59 -16.66
CA LYS A 35 -10.36 -3.27 -16.87
C LYS A 35 -9.25 -2.36 -16.42
N GLU A 36 -8.42 -2.84 -15.51
CA GLU A 36 -7.25 -2.14 -15.00
C GLU A 36 -5.98 -2.87 -15.41
N LYS A 37 -4.91 -2.12 -15.69
CA LYS A 37 -3.59 -2.68 -15.97
C LYS A 37 -2.76 -2.65 -14.69
N LEU A 38 -2.39 -3.83 -14.21
CA LEU A 38 -1.59 -4.01 -12.99
C LEU A 38 -0.23 -4.59 -13.32
N LEU A 39 0.78 -4.32 -12.50
CA LEU A 39 2.08 -4.96 -12.61
C LEU A 39 1.94 -6.46 -12.36
N LEU A 40 2.49 -7.27 -13.25
CA LEU A 40 2.46 -8.73 -13.15
C LEU A 40 3.63 -9.22 -12.30
N TYR A 41 3.30 -10.01 -11.28
CA TYR A 41 4.26 -10.74 -10.46
C TYR A 41 3.90 -12.23 -10.44
N TYR A 42 4.91 -13.08 -10.47
CA TYR A 42 4.82 -14.53 -10.28
C TYR A 42 5.25 -14.93 -8.87
N ASP A 43 4.90 -16.16 -8.50
CA ASP A 43 5.34 -16.78 -7.26
C ASP A 43 6.88 -16.77 -7.15
N GLY A 44 7.37 -16.55 -5.93
CA GLY A 44 8.79 -16.42 -5.62
C GLY A 44 9.47 -15.13 -6.08
N GLU A 45 8.82 -14.26 -6.87
CA GLU A 45 9.43 -12.99 -7.27
C GLU A 45 9.57 -12.01 -6.09
N THR A 46 10.69 -11.29 -6.06
CA THR A 46 10.92 -10.12 -5.18
C THR A 46 10.00 -8.96 -5.56
N VAL A 47 9.46 -8.28 -4.55
CA VAL A 47 8.73 -7.02 -4.69
C VAL A 47 9.52 -5.93 -3.98
N SER A 48 10.09 -4.99 -4.73
CA SER A 48 10.91 -3.91 -4.22
C SER A 48 10.51 -2.55 -4.79
N GLY A 49 10.94 -1.49 -4.12
CA GLY A 49 10.64 -0.13 -4.52
C GLY A 49 10.98 0.89 -3.45
N ARG A 50 10.27 2.01 -3.48
CA ARG A 50 10.37 3.07 -2.46
C ARG A 50 9.02 3.67 -2.11
N VAL A 51 8.88 4.09 -0.86
CA VAL A 51 7.78 4.89 -0.35
C VAL A 51 8.25 6.33 -0.22
N ASN A 52 7.67 7.23 -1.02
CA ASN A 52 7.91 8.66 -0.95
C ASN A 52 6.86 9.31 -0.03
N VAL A 53 7.33 10.06 0.96
CA VAL A 53 6.48 10.81 1.89
C VAL A 53 6.67 12.30 1.64
N THR A 54 5.62 12.94 1.13
CA THR A 54 5.62 14.35 0.77
C THR A 54 4.82 15.17 1.77
N LEU A 55 5.49 15.90 2.65
CA LEU A 55 4.87 16.84 3.59
C LEU A 55 4.03 17.92 2.89
N ARG A 56 2.76 18.06 3.26
CA ARG A 56 1.85 19.05 2.62
C ARG A 56 2.15 20.49 2.99
N LYS A 57 2.74 20.73 4.17
CA LYS A 57 3.23 22.06 4.56
C LYS A 57 4.73 21.94 4.87
N PRO A 58 5.62 22.19 3.89
CA PRO A 58 7.06 22.17 4.11
C PRO A 58 7.46 23.08 5.29
N GLY A 59 8.42 22.63 6.10
CA GLY A 59 8.86 23.33 7.31
C GLY A 59 7.98 23.13 8.54
N SER A 60 6.80 22.50 8.41
CA SER A 60 5.98 22.08 9.54
C SER A 60 6.23 20.61 9.90
N LYS A 61 6.43 20.34 11.19
CA LYS A 61 6.74 19.01 11.73
C LYS A 61 5.55 18.06 11.60
N LEU A 62 5.80 16.85 11.11
CA LEU A 62 4.86 15.72 11.16
C LEU A 62 5.30 14.71 12.21
N GLU A 63 4.62 14.67 13.35
CA GLU A 63 4.78 13.61 14.35
C GLU A 63 4.12 12.31 13.87
N HIS A 64 4.86 11.20 13.98
CA HIS A 64 4.36 9.86 13.64
C HIS A 64 4.85 8.79 14.63
N GLN A 65 4.11 7.71 14.77
CA GLN A 65 4.40 6.55 15.63
C GLN A 65 5.03 5.40 14.84
N GLY A 66 5.76 5.74 13.79
CA GLY A 66 6.37 4.81 12.84
C GLY A 66 5.79 4.92 11.44
N ILE A 67 6.57 4.45 10.47
CA ILE A 67 6.18 4.35 9.06
C ILE A 67 6.47 2.93 8.64
N LYS A 68 5.50 2.29 7.99
CA LYS A 68 5.65 0.92 7.48
C LYS A 68 5.11 0.80 6.06
N VAL A 69 5.57 -0.22 5.37
CA VAL A 69 4.94 -0.76 4.18
C VAL A 69 4.65 -2.22 4.39
N GLU A 70 3.49 -2.66 3.89
CA GLU A 70 3.01 -4.02 4.02
C GLU A 70 2.74 -4.59 2.63
N LEU A 71 3.11 -5.84 2.40
CA LEU A 71 2.66 -6.62 1.24
C LEU A 71 1.60 -7.59 1.74
N ILE A 72 0.39 -7.45 1.20
CA ILE A 72 -0.79 -8.17 1.68
C ILE A 72 -1.38 -8.94 0.50
N GLY A 73 -1.62 -10.23 0.73
CA GLY A 73 -2.47 -11.08 -0.11
C GLY A 73 -3.70 -11.46 0.70
N GLN A 74 -4.90 -11.12 0.20
CA GLN A 74 -6.14 -11.37 0.95
C GLN A 74 -7.30 -11.83 0.07
N ILE A 75 -8.22 -12.55 0.71
CA ILE A 75 -9.53 -12.92 0.17
C ILE A 75 -10.58 -12.03 0.83
N GLU A 76 -11.45 -11.47 0.00
CA GLU A 76 -12.55 -10.59 0.40
C GLU A 76 -13.86 -11.22 -0.04
N LEU A 77 -14.75 -11.43 0.93
CA LEU A 77 -16.09 -11.96 0.70
C LEU A 77 -17.08 -10.80 0.66
N PHE A 78 -17.80 -10.62 -0.44
CA PHE A 78 -18.65 -9.43 -0.61
C PHE A 78 -19.89 -9.42 0.29
N TYR A 79 -20.27 -10.58 0.83
CA TYR A 79 -21.32 -10.69 1.84
C TYR A 79 -20.82 -10.42 3.26
N ASP A 80 -19.50 -10.40 3.49
CA ASP A 80 -18.85 -10.15 4.78
C ASP A 80 -17.69 -9.14 4.60
N ARG A 81 -18.01 -7.95 4.06
CA ARG A 81 -17.00 -6.97 3.61
C ARG A 81 -16.06 -6.44 4.69
N GLY A 82 -16.39 -6.63 5.97
CA GLY A 82 -15.55 -6.20 7.11
C GLY A 82 -14.51 -7.24 7.52
N ASN A 83 -14.59 -8.45 6.99
CA ASN A 83 -13.78 -9.59 7.39
C ASN A 83 -12.86 -10.00 6.24
N HIS A 84 -11.64 -9.46 6.25
CA HIS A 84 -10.62 -9.80 5.27
C HIS A 84 -9.84 -11.02 5.74
N HIS A 85 -9.69 -12.02 4.86
CA HIS A 85 -8.88 -13.19 5.14
C HIS A 85 -7.50 -13.02 4.50
N GLU A 86 -6.54 -12.50 5.26
CA GLU A 86 -5.15 -12.39 4.84
C GLU A 86 -4.51 -13.78 4.81
N PHE A 87 -3.96 -14.17 3.67
CA PHE A 87 -3.14 -15.38 3.51
C PHE A 87 -1.65 -15.05 3.37
N ILE A 88 -1.31 -13.80 3.07
CA ILE A 88 0.05 -13.24 3.15
C ILE A 88 -0.04 -11.89 3.86
N SER A 89 0.86 -11.67 4.82
CA SER A 89 1.00 -10.40 5.52
C SER A 89 2.48 -10.19 5.87
N LEU A 90 3.20 -9.49 4.99
CA LEU A 90 4.62 -9.15 5.19
C LEU A 90 4.73 -7.68 5.55
N VAL A 91 5.52 -7.34 6.57
CA VAL A 91 5.68 -5.98 7.05
C VAL A 91 7.14 -5.54 7.02
N LYS A 92 7.40 -4.33 6.53
CA LYS A 92 8.69 -3.66 6.64
C LYS A 92 8.52 -2.33 7.36
N GLU A 93 9.19 -2.19 8.50
CA GLU A 93 9.31 -0.90 9.18
C GLU A 93 10.30 -0.02 8.41
N LEU A 94 9.84 1.16 7.99
CA LEU A 94 10.59 2.15 7.22
C LEU A 94 11.17 3.25 8.11
N ALA A 95 10.47 3.57 9.20
CA ALA A 95 10.93 4.52 10.21
C ALA A 95 10.36 4.16 11.58
N ARG A 96 11.17 4.35 12.63
CA ARG A 96 10.74 4.32 14.04
C ARG A 96 9.85 5.54 14.35
N PRO A 97 9.10 5.55 15.47
CA PRO A 97 8.42 6.74 15.95
C PRO A 97 9.33 7.97 15.98
N GLY A 98 8.83 9.12 15.53
CA GLY A 98 9.64 10.32 15.40
C GLY A 98 8.95 11.46 14.67
N ASP A 99 9.79 12.38 14.20
CA ASP A 99 9.38 13.63 13.57
C ASP A 99 9.93 13.73 12.14
N LEU A 100 9.04 13.99 11.19
CA LEU A 100 9.41 14.34 9.81
C LEU A 100 9.37 15.86 9.63
N LEU A 101 10.52 16.43 9.25
CA LEU A 101 10.68 17.87 8.97
C LEU A 101 10.75 18.18 7.46
N GLN A 102 11.07 17.18 6.64
CA GLN A 102 11.26 17.32 5.20
C GLN A 102 10.70 16.10 4.46
N HIS A 103 10.51 16.25 3.15
CA HIS A 103 10.19 15.12 2.26
C HIS A 103 11.24 14.03 2.40
N THR A 104 10.80 12.78 2.49
CA THR A 104 11.70 11.64 2.71
C THR A 104 11.27 10.46 1.87
N SER A 105 12.23 9.70 1.35
CA SER A 105 12.00 8.49 0.57
C SER A 105 12.61 7.30 1.31
N TYR A 106 11.85 6.21 1.40
CA TYR A 106 12.22 5.00 2.12
C TYR A 106 12.25 3.80 1.16
N PRO A 107 13.41 3.19 0.89
CA PRO A 107 13.46 1.98 0.08
C PRO A 107 12.84 0.80 0.85
N PHE A 108 12.25 -0.14 0.12
CA PHE A 108 11.76 -1.40 0.67
C PHE A 108 12.05 -2.55 -0.28
N GLU A 109 12.15 -3.75 0.29
CA GLU A 109 12.29 -5.00 -0.45
C GLU A 109 11.63 -6.12 0.34
N PHE A 110 10.79 -6.89 -0.35
CA PHE A 110 10.28 -8.19 0.08
C PHE A 110 10.85 -9.24 -0.89
N ALA A 111 11.86 -9.97 -0.43
CA ALA A 111 12.51 -11.00 -1.24
C ALA A 111 11.72 -12.31 -1.23
N ASN A 112 11.78 -13.06 -2.34
CA ASN A 112 11.23 -14.43 -2.44
C ASN A 112 9.78 -14.55 -1.96
N VAL A 113 8.91 -13.63 -2.38
CA VAL A 113 7.53 -13.56 -1.86
C VAL A 113 6.72 -14.73 -2.41
N GLU A 114 6.22 -15.59 -1.53
CA GLU A 114 5.26 -16.65 -1.86
C GLU A 114 3.94 -16.01 -2.29
N LYS A 115 3.43 -16.39 -3.48
CA LYS A 115 2.17 -15.91 -4.08
C LYS A 115 1.41 -17.12 -4.63
N PRO A 116 0.88 -18.00 -3.76
CA PRO A 116 0.38 -19.31 -4.15
C PRO A 116 -0.91 -19.27 -4.99
N TYR A 117 -1.60 -18.12 -5.05
CA TYR A 117 -2.89 -17.96 -5.70
C TYR A 117 -2.87 -16.86 -6.75
N GLU A 118 -3.54 -17.07 -7.89
CA GLU A 118 -3.75 -16.05 -8.91
C GLU A 118 -4.78 -15.01 -8.45
N VAL A 119 -4.60 -13.75 -8.87
CA VAL A 119 -5.58 -12.67 -8.65
C VAL A 119 -6.91 -13.05 -9.29
N TYR A 120 -8.01 -12.84 -8.57
CA TYR A 120 -9.35 -13.20 -9.03
C TYR A 120 -10.38 -12.17 -8.61
N THR A 121 -11.24 -11.75 -9.55
CA THR A 121 -12.41 -10.91 -9.27
C THR A 121 -13.65 -11.63 -9.76
N GLY A 122 -14.42 -12.19 -8.82
CA GLY A 122 -15.67 -12.89 -9.08
C GLY A 122 -16.90 -12.08 -8.67
N ALA A 123 -18.06 -12.75 -8.70
CA ALA A 123 -19.33 -12.13 -8.33
C ALA A 123 -19.50 -11.92 -6.82
N ASN A 124 -18.92 -12.81 -5.99
CA ASN A 124 -19.10 -12.82 -4.53
C ASN A 124 -17.78 -12.76 -3.75
N VAL A 125 -16.65 -12.87 -4.44
CA VAL A 125 -15.32 -12.98 -3.84
C VAL A 125 -14.28 -12.27 -4.69
N ARG A 126 -13.32 -11.64 -4.02
CA ARG A 126 -12.12 -11.06 -4.64
C ARG A 126 -10.88 -11.60 -3.93
N LEU A 127 -9.89 -12.02 -4.70
CA LEU A 127 -8.54 -12.34 -4.24
C LEU A 127 -7.59 -11.33 -4.84
N ARG A 128 -6.89 -10.56 -4.00
CA ARG A 128 -5.97 -9.52 -4.47
C ARG A 128 -4.68 -9.49 -3.65
N TYR A 129 -3.64 -8.96 -4.29
CA TYR A 129 -2.37 -8.58 -3.68
C TYR A 129 -2.20 -7.07 -3.83
N PHE A 130 -1.65 -6.42 -2.81
CA PHE A 130 -1.40 -4.97 -2.84
C PHE A 130 -0.30 -4.59 -1.86
N LEU A 131 0.30 -3.41 -2.09
CA LEU A 131 1.15 -2.77 -1.09
C LEU A 131 0.34 -1.75 -0.30
N ARG A 132 0.50 -1.74 1.02
CA ARG A 132 -0.08 -0.73 1.91
C ARG A 132 1.02 0.01 2.64
N ALA A 133 1.23 1.27 2.32
CA ALA A 133 2.10 2.15 3.08
C ALA A 133 1.28 2.90 4.14
N THR A 134 1.79 2.96 5.37
CA THR A 134 1.12 3.57 6.51
C THR A 134 2.07 4.46 7.28
N ILE A 135 1.70 5.73 7.46
CA ILE A 135 2.26 6.62 8.46
C ILE A 135 1.35 6.56 9.67
N VAL A 136 1.80 5.93 10.75
CA VAL A 136 1.01 5.75 11.96
C VAL A 136 0.96 7.07 12.72
N ARG A 137 -0.24 7.53 13.09
CA ARG A 137 -0.44 8.81 13.78
C ARG A 137 -1.30 8.63 15.03
N ARG A 138 -1.23 9.61 15.93
CA ARG A 138 -2.02 9.58 17.17
C ARG A 138 -3.53 9.55 16.94
N LEU A 139 -4.02 10.23 15.90
CA LEU A 139 -5.47 10.38 15.66
C LEU A 139 -5.96 9.56 14.47
N THR A 140 -5.33 9.74 13.31
CA THR A 140 -5.74 9.06 12.09
C THR A 140 -4.52 8.85 11.22
N ASP A 141 -4.26 7.59 10.90
CA ASP A 141 -3.15 7.19 10.05
C ASP A 141 -3.31 7.74 8.64
N VAL A 142 -2.18 7.99 7.98
CA VAL A 142 -2.15 8.26 6.54
C VAL A 142 -1.82 6.95 5.85
N VAL A 143 -2.75 6.48 5.02
CA VAL A 143 -2.64 5.18 4.35
C VAL A 143 -2.70 5.36 2.84
N LYS A 144 -1.84 4.64 2.12
CA LYS A 144 -1.89 4.52 0.66
C LYS A 144 -1.80 3.06 0.27
N GLU A 145 -2.70 2.62 -0.58
CA GLU A 145 -2.68 1.31 -1.22
C GLU A 145 -2.42 1.46 -2.73
N VAL A 146 -1.67 0.51 -3.30
CA VAL A 146 -1.43 0.35 -4.74
C VAL A 146 -1.46 -1.12 -5.15
#